data_AF-A0A536D1U8-F1
#
_entry.id   AF-A0A536D1U8-F1
#
_cell.length_a   1.000
_cell.length_b   1.000
_cell.length_c   1.000
_cell.angle_alpha   90.00
_cell.angle_beta   90.00
_cell.angle_gamma   90.00
#
_symmetry.space_group_name_H-M   'P 1'
#
loop_
_entity.id
_entity.type
_entity.pdbx_description
1 polymer ?
#
loop_
_entity_poly.entity_id
_entity_poly.type
_entity_poly.pdbx_seq_one_letter_code
_entity_poly.pdbx_strand_id
1 'polypeptide(L)'
;MARTIDLELTRAEVEVRELEARLRVVPMNDSQLSDALRTALAAKKERLDKLRALHAAGAKSQPVRTQPDGPEGDAALSHKIPTHGGHRTPLKRTVPQRPKAASKPAGKSKTHK
;
A
#
# COMPACT_ATOMS: atom_id res chain seq x y z
N MET A 1 -15.21 -16.43 2.63
CA MET A 1 -14.10 -17.42 2.74
C MET A 1 -13.01 -17.21 1.69
N ALA A 2 -13.31 -16.94 0.42
CA ALA A 2 -12.26 -16.61 -0.57
C ALA A 2 -11.43 -15.36 -0.17
N ARG A 3 -12.09 -14.23 0.09
CA ARG A 3 -11.42 -12.97 0.49
C ARG A 3 -10.54 -13.08 1.75
N THR A 4 -10.89 -13.96 2.69
CA THR A 4 -10.09 -14.18 3.90
C THR A 4 -8.81 -14.96 3.58
N ILE A 5 -8.89 -15.92 2.65
CA ILE A 5 -7.72 -16.67 2.17
C ILE A 5 -6.77 -15.74 1.41
N ASP A 6 -7.30 -14.80 0.61
CA ASP A 6 -6.49 -13.84 -0.16
C ASP A 6 -5.67 -12.91 0.76
N LEU A 7 -6.29 -12.43 1.85
CA LEU A 7 -5.62 -11.59 2.85
C LEU A 7 -4.55 -12.37 3.63
N GLU A 8 -4.84 -13.61 4.00
CA GLU A 8 -3.87 -14.48 4.68
C GLU A 8 -2.69 -14.85 3.78
N LEU A 9 -2.95 -15.11 2.50
CA LEU A 9 -1.91 -15.37 1.51
C LEU A 9 -1.01 -14.15 1.34
N THR A 10 -1.60 -12.96 1.17
CA THR A 10 -0.86 -11.70 1.04
C THR A 10 0.00 -11.44 2.28
N ARG A 11 -0.56 -11.65 3.48
CA ARG A 11 0.17 -11.50 4.73
C ARG A 11 1.34 -12.48 4.83
N ALA A 12 1.13 -13.75 4.48
CA ALA A 12 2.18 -14.76 4.50
C ALA A 12 3.32 -14.43 3.53
N GLU A 13 3.01 -13.90 2.34
CA GLU A 13 4.01 -13.46 1.36
C GLU A 13 4.87 -12.30 1.88
N VAL A 14 4.27 -11.33 2.56
CA VAL A 14 5.00 -10.22 3.19
C VAL A 14 5.91 -10.74 4.30
N GLU A 15 5.41 -11.61 5.18
CA GLU A 15 6.21 -12.20 6.27
C GLU A 15 7.45 -12.96 5.74
N VAL A 16 7.34 -13.69 4.64
CA VAL A 16 8.49 -14.37 4.00
C VAL A 16 9.49 -13.36 3.44
N ARG A 17 9.02 -12.31 2.73
CA ARG A 17 9.90 -11.27 2.19
C ARG A 17 10.66 -10.51 3.28
N GLU A 18 10.01 -10.24 4.40
CA GLU A 18 10.64 -9.59 5.55
C GLU A 18 11.75 -10.45 6.16
N LEU A 19 11.52 -11.76 6.30
CA LEU A 19 12.54 -12.69 6.79
C LEU A 19 13.72 -12.81 5.82
N GLU A 20 13.47 -12.86 4.52
CA GLU A 20 14.52 -12.85 3.48
C GLU A 20 15.33 -11.55 3.52
N ALA A 21 14.67 -10.41 3.69
CA ALA A 21 15.35 -9.12 3.81
C ALA A 21 16.21 -9.06 5.09
N ARG A 22 15.69 -9.55 6.23
CA ARG A 22 16.45 -9.65 7.48
C ARG A 22 17.69 -10.51 7.27
N LEU A 23 17.56 -11.68 6.65
CA LEU A 23 18.68 -12.59 6.42
C LEU A 23 19.81 -11.95 5.59
N ARG A 24 19.49 -11.01 4.68
CA ARG A 24 20.50 -10.25 3.90
C ARG A 24 21.31 -9.26 4.73
N VAL A 25 20.73 -8.76 5.83
CA VAL A 25 21.37 -7.75 6.70
C VAL A 25 21.83 -8.33 8.03
N VAL A 26 21.71 -9.64 8.24
CA VAL A 26 22.19 -10.31 9.46
C VAL A 26 23.70 -10.13 9.57
N PRO A 27 24.22 -9.68 10.72
CA PRO A 27 25.65 -9.63 10.97
C PRO A 27 26.27 -11.03 10.85
N MET A 28 27.40 -11.14 10.14
CA MET A 28 28.08 -12.42 9.91
C MET A 28 28.51 -13.14 11.19
N ASN A 29 28.66 -12.40 12.29
CA ASN A 29 29.08 -12.94 13.58
C ASN A 29 27.96 -13.66 14.33
N ASP A 30 26.71 -13.44 13.97
CA ASP A 30 25.54 -14.02 14.65
C ASP A 30 24.97 -15.19 13.86
N SER A 31 25.67 -16.32 13.91
CA SER A 31 25.25 -17.56 13.25
C SER A 31 23.93 -18.10 13.81
N GLN A 32 23.71 -17.97 15.13
CA GLN A 32 22.48 -18.41 15.79
C GLN A 32 21.25 -17.65 15.26
N LEU A 33 21.35 -16.33 15.12
CA LEU A 33 20.30 -15.53 14.50
C LEU A 33 20.08 -15.93 13.04
N SER A 34 21.16 -16.17 12.28
CA SER A 34 21.05 -16.59 10.88
C SER A 34 20.34 -17.93 10.73
N ASP A 35 20.61 -18.89 11.61
CA ASP A 35 20.02 -20.24 11.59
C ASP A 35 18.57 -20.22 12.09
N ALA A 36 18.27 -19.41 13.11
CA ALA A 36 16.91 -19.17 13.56
C ALA A 36 16.05 -18.54 12.45
N LEU A 37 16.58 -17.54 11.73
CA LEU A 37 15.89 -16.90 10.62
C LEU A 37 15.69 -17.84 9.43
N ARG A 38 16.67 -18.68 9.11
CA ARG A 38 16.54 -19.72 8.07
C ARG A 38 15.48 -20.75 8.42
N THR A 39 15.45 -21.21 9.68
CA THR A 39 14.45 -22.16 10.18
C THR A 39 13.05 -21.55 10.13
N ALA A 40 12.91 -20.31 10.61
CA ALA A 40 11.65 -19.58 10.55
C ALA A 40 11.18 -19.36 9.10
N LEU A 41 12.09 -19.02 8.19
CA LEU A 41 11.82 -18.83 6.77
C LEU A 41 11.32 -20.13 6.13
N ALA A 42 11.95 -21.27 6.42
CA ALA A 42 11.52 -22.58 5.92
C ALA A 42 10.08 -22.91 6.36
N ALA A 43 9.76 -22.75 7.65
CA ALA A 43 8.42 -22.99 8.17
C ALA A 43 7.36 -22.04 7.55
N LYS A 44 7.73 -20.77 7.30
CA LYS A 44 6.82 -19.80 6.67
C LYS A 44 6.58 -20.10 5.19
N LYS A 45 7.61 -20.56 4.46
CA LYS A 45 7.45 -21.01 3.06
C LYS A 45 6.52 -22.20 2.96
N GLU A 46 6.66 -23.21 3.82
CA GLU A 46 5.76 -24.36 3.86
C GLU A 46 4.29 -23.94 4.10
N ARG A 47 4.04 -23.01 5.03
CA ARG A 47 2.69 -22.48 5.27
C ARG A 47 2.15 -21.73 4.05
N LEU A 48 2.98 -20.92 3.41
CA LEU A 48 2.62 -20.12 2.24
C LEU A 48 2.28 -21.03 1.05
N ASP A 49 3.01 -22.12 0.84
CA ASP A 49 2.70 -23.10 -0.19
C ASP A 49 1.36 -23.80 0.06
N LYS A 50 1.04 -24.13 1.32
CA LYS A 50 -0.30 -24.64 1.71
C LYS A 50 -1.40 -23.62 1.40
N LEU A 51 -1.19 -22.34 1.73
CA LEU A 51 -2.14 -21.27 1.41
C LEU A 51 -2.32 -21.07 -0.10
N ARG A 52 -1.24 -21.15 -0.89
CA ARG A 52 -1.30 -21.11 -2.35
C ARG A 52 -2.09 -22.28 -2.93
N ALA A 53 -1.87 -23.49 -2.41
CA ALA A 53 -2.63 -24.67 -2.82
C ALA A 53 -4.13 -24.52 -2.51
N LEU A 54 -4.48 -24.02 -1.33
CA LEU A 54 -5.88 -23.75 -0.94
C LEU A 54 -6.52 -22.65 -1.80
N HIS A 55 -5.78 -21.57 -2.06
CA HIS A 55 -6.23 -20.48 -2.93
C HIS A 55 -6.48 -20.98 -4.36
N ALA A 56 -5.55 -21.77 -4.92
CA ALA A 56 -5.71 -22.37 -6.24
C ALA A 56 -6.86 -23.39 -6.29
N ALA A 57 -7.07 -24.18 -5.24
CA ALA A 57 -8.19 -25.10 -5.14
C ALA A 57 -9.55 -24.38 -5.08
N GLY A 58 -9.62 -23.25 -4.35
CA GLY A 58 -10.81 -22.39 -4.29
C GLY A 58 -11.07 -21.59 -5.56
N ALA A 59 -10.06 -21.37 -6.40
CA ALA A 59 -10.21 -20.66 -7.68
C ALA A 59 -10.85 -21.52 -8.80
N LYS A 60 -10.82 -22.86 -8.68
CA LYS A 60 -11.36 -23.78 -9.70
C LYS A 60 -12.89 -23.81 -9.80
N SER A 61 -13.61 -23.18 -8.87
CA SER A 61 -15.08 -23.08 -8.89
C SER A 61 -15.60 -21.75 -9.44
N GLN A 62 -14.72 -20.84 -9.90
CA GLN A 62 -15.15 -19.67 -10.67
C GLN A 62 -15.29 -20.09 -12.13
N PRO A 63 -16.47 -19.94 -12.77
CA PRO A 63 -16.56 -20.11 -14.21
C PRO A 63 -15.63 -19.06 -14.83
N VAL A 64 -14.60 -19.56 -15.51
CA VAL A 64 -13.82 -18.80 -16.49
C VAL A 64 -14.84 -18.18 -17.43
N ARG A 65 -14.97 -16.86 -17.37
CA ARG A 65 -15.72 -16.08 -18.35
C ARG A 65 -14.88 -16.12 -19.62
N THR A 66 -15.01 -17.20 -20.39
CA THR A 66 -14.42 -17.34 -21.72
C THR A 66 -15.01 -16.22 -22.57
N GLN A 67 -14.26 -15.14 -22.77
CA GLN A 67 -14.51 -14.26 -23.90
C GLN A 67 -14.13 -15.04 -25.16
N PRO A 68 -15.01 -15.18 -26.16
CA PRO A 68 -14.62 -15.67 -27.46
C PRO A 68 -13.84 -14.57 -28.20
N ASP A 69 -12.67 -14.91 -28.71
CA ASP A 69 -11.94 -14.17 -29.74
C ASP A 69 -12.79 -14.07 -31.02
N GLY A 70 -12.95 -12.86 -31.57
CA GLY A 70 -13.48 -12.66 -32.93
C GLY A 70 -14.35 -11.41 -33.11
N PRO A 71 -13.94 -10.42 -33.94
CA PRO A 71 -14.62 -9.14 -34.09
C PRO A 71 -15.51 -9.11 -35.33
N GLU A 72 -16.83 -8.91 -35.16
CA GLU A 72 -17.64 -8.26 -36.20
C GLU A 72 -18.94 -7.74 -35.59
N GLY A 73 -19.31 -6.52 -35.98
CA GLY A 73 -20.67 -6.00 -35.74
C GLY A 73 -20.74 -4.85 -34.74
N ASP A 74 -20.52 -3.65 -35.28
CA ASP A 74 -20.97 -2.37 -34.77
C ASP A 74 -22.41 -2.43 -34.21
N ALA A 75 -22.60 -2.25 -32.90
CA ALA A 75 -23.82 -1.70 -32.33
C ALA A 75 -23.69 -1.39 -30.83
N ALA A 76 -23.94 -0.12 -30.52
CA ALA A 76 -24.62 0.34 -29.30
C ALA A 76 -23.87 0.30 -27.96
N LEU A 77 -23.07 1.35 -27.74
CA LEU A 77 -23.27 2.32 -26.66
C LEU A 77 -24.15 1.86 -25.47
N SER A 78 -23.56 1.17 -24.49
CA SER A 78 -23.95 1.32 -23.07
C SER A 78 -22.98 0.62 -22.12
N HIS A 79 -21.69 0.94 -22.23
CA HIS A 79 -20.85 0.92 -21.05
C HIS A 79 -20.90 2.30 -20.42
N LYS A 80 -21.83 2.44 -19.45
CA LYS A 80 -21.83 3.52 -18.47
C LYS A 80 -20.54 3.38 -17.67
N ILE A 81 -19.46 3.94 -18.19
CA ILE A 81 -18.26 4.24 -17.41
C ILE A 81 -18.74 5.21 -16.33
N PRO A 82 -18.62 4.92 -15.03
CA PRO A 82 -18.75 5.97 -14.03
C PRO A 82 -17.51 6.84 -14.19
N THR A 83 -17.60 7.86 -15.05
CA THR A 83 -16.62 8.93 -15.16
C THR A 83 -16.75 9.83 -13.95
N HIS A 84 -16.43 9.31 -12.76
CA HIS A 84 -16.17 10.14 -11.59
C HIS A 84 -14.74 10.69 -11.65
N GLY A 85 -14.35 11.21 -12.82
CA GLY A 85 -13.29 12.20 -12.96
C GLY A 85 -13.86 13.57 -12.59
N GLY A 86 -14.41 13.67 -11.38
CA GLY A 86 -14.94 14.90 -10.84
C GLY A 86 -13.82 15.93 -10.79
N HIS A 87 -13.99 17.02 -11.53
CA HIS A 87 -13.19 18.23 -11.45
C HIS A 87 -13.03 18.64 -9.98
N ARG A 88 -11.93 18.21 -9.35
CA ARG A 88 -11.59 18.68 -8.00
C ARG A 88 -11.21 20.14 -8.15
N THR A 89 -12.10 21.03 -7.73
CA THR A 89 -11.76 22.44 -7.52
C THR A 89 -10.51 22.48 -6.64
N PRO A 90 -9.44 23.21 -7.02
CA PRO A 90 -8.20 23.21 -6.26
C PRO A 90 -8.50 23.71 -4.84
N LEU A 91 -8.09 22.91 -3.85
CA LEU A 91 -8.25 23.23 -2.44
C LEU A 91 -7.54 24.56 -2.18
N LYS A 92 -8.30 25.63 -1.91
CA LYS A 92 -7.75 26.94 -1.54
C LYS A 92 -6.98 26.75 -0.24
N ARG A 93 -5.66 26.59 -0.34
CA ARG A 93 -4.75 26.55 0.80
C ARG A 93 -4.65 27.96 1.35
N THR A 94 -5.61 28.35 2.18
CA THR A 94 -5.43 29.53 3.02
C THR A 94 -4.41 29.15 4.10
N VAL A 95 -3.17 29.56 3.90
CA VAL A 95 -2.14 29.48 4.94
C VAL A 95 -2.50 30.52 6.00
N PRO A 96 -2.66 30.14 7.28
CA PRO A 96 -2.83 31.13 8.34
C PRO A 96 -1.60 32.03 8.37
N GLN A 97 -1.75 33.30 7.97
CA GLN A 97 -0.68 34.27 8.17
C GLN A 97 -0.62 34.62 9.66
N ARG A 98 0.56 34.44 10.25
CA ARG A 98 0.86 34.90 11.60
C ARG A 98 0.62 36.41 11.66
N PRO A 99 -0.21 36.93 12.58
CA PRO A 99 -0.36 38.38 12.73
C PRO A 99 1.00 38.97 13.11
N LYS A 100 1.47 39.95 12.34
CA LYS A 100 2.65 40.74 12.70
C LYS A 100 2.30 41.54 13.95
N ALA A 101 3.10 41.39 15.01
CA ALA A 101 3.00 42.24 16.18
C ALA A 101 3.13 43.71 15.74
N ALA A 102 2.24 44.57 16.24
CA ALA A 102 2.34 46.00 16.02
C ALA A 102 3.71 46.49 16.50
N SER A 103 4.48 47.10 15.60
CA SER A 103 5.66 47.86 15.98
C SER A 103 5.18 49.05 16.82
N LYS A 104 5.47 49.01 18.13
CA LYS A 104 5.30 50.18 18.98
C LYS A 104 6.13 51.33 18.40
N PRO A 105 5.57 52.54 18.23
CA PRO A 105 6.39 53.69 17.86
C PRO A 105 7.39 53.94 18.99
N ALA A 106 8.67 53.81 18.68
CA ALA A 106 9.74 54.35 19.49
C ALA A 106 9.70 55.88 19.36
N GLY A 107 9.28 56.56 20.41
CA GLY A 107 9.33 58.02 20.54
C GLY A 107 8.69 58.42 21.86
N LYS A 108 9.29 59.23 22.72
CA LYS A 108 10.29 60.28 22.52
C LYS A 108 11.16 60.37 23.78
N SER A 109 12.48 60.41 23.61
CA SER A 109 13.39 60.88 24.66
C SER A 109 13.10 62.36 24.88
N LYS A 110 12.54 62.72 26.03
CA LYS A 110 12.48 64.12 26.48
C LYS A 110 13.81 64.47 27.11
N THR A 111 14.64 65.20 26.37
CA THR A 111 15.76 65.96 26.90
C THR A 111 15.30 67.42 26.94
N HIS A 112 15.31 68.04 28.12
CA HIS A 112 15.33 69.49 28.23
C HIS A 112 16.32 69.89 29.33
N LYS A 113 17.09 70.93 28.98
CA LYS A 113 18.21 71.55 29.70
C LYS A 113 17.86 72.03 31.10
#